data_AF-A0A554JC35-F1
#
_entry.id   AF-A0A554JC35-F1
#
_cell.length_a   1.000
_cell.length_b   1.000
_cell.length_c   1.000
_cell.angle_alpha   90.00
_cell.angle_beta   90.00
_cell.angle_gamma   90.00
#
_symmetry.space_group_name_H-M   'P 1'
#
loop_
_entity.id
_entity.type
_entity.pdbx_description
1 polymer ?
#
loop_
_entity_poly.entity_id
_entity_poly.type
_entity_poly.pdbx_seq_one_letter_code
_entity_poly.pdbx_strand_id
1 'polypeptide(L)'
;MILIPLFAAIAPFILWPIEIFFPYPHIVEELTKALLISLLLKSQADTFQVHSADTWKVTSGYILSPSRWPIVYGSILIGFLFALSETILYMFNINGPQTLFLRFALTMPMHIITSLVILGLALINKKLIFMGIVAAATIHYYYNLAVASGGLDFIKFINLVAR
;
A
#
# COMPACT_ATOMS: atom_id res chain seq x y z
N MET A 1 -10.27 -12.65 -6.09
CA MET A 1 -8.90 -12.12 -5.85
C MET A 1 -8.44 -11.10 -6.91
N ILE A 2 -8.76 -11.26 -8.21
CA ILE A 2 -8.28 -10.38 -9.30
C ILE A 2 -8.73 -8.91 -9.15
N LEU A 3 -9.89 -8.64 -8.53
CA LEU A 3 -10.43 -7.28 -8.40
C LEU A 3 -9.59 -6.36 -7.49
N ILE A 4 -8.95 -6.89 -6.44
CA ILE A 4 -8.24 -6.05 -5.45
C ILE A 4 -7.02 -5.35 -6.08
N PRO A 5 -6.12 -6.04 -6.81
CA PRO A 5 -5.04 -5.38 -7.54
C PRO A 5 -5.55 -4.35 -8.55
N LEU A 6 -6.65 -4.65 -9.25
CA LEU A 6 -7.24 -3.71 -10.22
C LEU A 6 -7.70 -2.41 -9.53
N PHE A 7 -8.40 -2.52 -8.40
CA PHE A 7 -8.77 -1.35 -7.61
C PHE A 7 -7.56 -0.59 -7.06
N ALA A 8 -6.51 -1.29 -6.60
CA ALA A 8 -5.29 -0.64 -6.15
C ALA A 8 -4.61 0.18 -7.26
N ALA A 9 -4.61 -0.31 -8.49
CA ALA A 9 -4.05 0.40 -9.63
C ALA A 9 -4.91 1.60 -10.06
N ILE A 10 -6.23 1.51 -9.99
CA ILE A 10 -7.12 2.59 -10.43
C ILE A 10 -7.34 3.65 -9.33
N ALA A 11 -7.20 3.28 -8.05
CA ALA A 11 -7.54 4.14 -6.91
C ALA A 11 -6.88 5.52 -6.96
N PRO A 12 -5.57 5.69 -7.23
CA PRO A 12 -4.98 7.04 -7.29
C PRO A 12 -5.64 7.95 -8.33
N PHE A 13 -6.09 7.42 -9.47
CA PHE A 13 -6.78 8.22 -10.50
C PHE A 13 -8.15 8.73 -10.01
N ILE A 14 -8.84 7.96 -9.16
CA ILE A 14 -10.12 8.35 -8.56
C ILE A 14 -9.90 9.31 -7.38
N LEU A 15 -8.82 9.12 -6.64
CA LEU A 15 -8.48 9.95 -5.49
C LEU A 15 -7.96 11.33 -5.92
N TRP A 16 -7.24 11.43 -7.03
CA TRP A 16 -6.65 12.68 -7.49
C TRP A 16 -7.63 13.88 -7.56
N PRO A 17 -8.85 13.77 -8.13
CA PRO A 17 -9.83 14.85 -8.06
C PRO A 17 -10.27 15.21 -6.63
N ILE A 18 -10.34 14.23 -5.73
CA ILE A 18 -10.71 14.42 -4.32
C ILE A 18 -9.59 15.17 -3.59
N GLU A 19 -8.34 14.86 -3.89
CA GLU A 19 -7.16 15.50 -3.30
C GLU A 19 -7.14 17.02 -3.54
N ILE A 20 -7.75 17.50 -4.63
CA ILE A 20 -7.89 18.95 -4.92
C ILE A 20 -8.76 19.65 -3.85
N PHE A 21 -9.70 18.95 -3.23
CA PHE A 21 -10.66 19.53 -2.28
C PHE A 21 -10.29 19.30 -0.80
N PHE A 22 -9.39 18.35 -0.49
CA PHE A 22 -9.07 17.98 0.89
C PHE A 22 -7.67 18.45 1.31
N PRO A 23 -7.52 19.04 2.51
CA PRO A 23 -6.22 19.54 2.99
C PRO A 23 -5.20 18.43 3.33
N TYR A 24 -5.66 17.19 3.49
CA TYR A 24 -4.84 16.05 3.92
C TYR A 24 -5.04 14.85 2.99
N PRO A 25 -4.56 14.92 1.72
CA PRO A 25 -4.78 13.87 0.71
C PRO A 25 -4.27 12.50 1.15
N HIS A 26 -3.11 12.47 1.82
CA HIS A 26 -2.50 11.25 2.35
C HIS A 26 -3.43 10.46 3.30
N ILE A 27 -4.31 11.12 4.07
CA ILE A 27 -5.26 10.40 4.95
C ILE A 27 -6.26 9.61 4.10
N VAL A 28 -6.76 10.20 3.01
CA VAL A 28 -7.73 9.59 2.10
C VAL A 28 -7.10 8.40 1.37
N GLU A 29 -5.85 8.54 0.96
CA GLU A 29 -5.09 7.45 0.35
C GLU A 29 -4.88 6.27 1.30
N GLU A 30 -4.42 6.52 2.54
CA GLU A 30 -4.21 5.45 3.52
C GLU A 30 -5.53 4.78 3.92
N LEU A 31 -6.63 5.53 4.00
CA LEU A 31 -7.96 4.98 4.23
C LEU A 31 -8.37 4.03 3.10
N THR A 32 -8.10 4.40 1.85
CA THR A 32 -8.37 3.57 0.68
C THR A 32 -7.55 2.28 0.70
N LYS A 33 -6.26 2.35 1.04
CA LYS A 33 -5.41 1.15 1.21
C LYS A 33 -5.92 0.26 2.34
N ALA A 34 -6.34 0.83 3.46
CA ALA A 34 -6.91 0.06 4.57
C ALA A 34 -8.21 -0.65 4.19
N LEU A 35 -9.06 -0.03 3.37
CA LEU A 35 -10.23 -0.69 2.81
C LEU A 35 -9.82 -1.88 1.94
N LEU A 36 -8.85 -1.71 1.03
CA LEU A 36 -8.36 -2.80 0.18
C LEU A 36 -7.73 -3.95 0.98
N ILE A 37 -6.95 -3.62 2.02
CA ILE A 37 -6.37 -4.61 2.94
C ILE A 37 -7.47 -5.35 3.71
N SER A 38 -8.53 -4.66 4.14
CA SER A 38 -9.68 -5.28 4.81
C SER A 38 -10.40 -6.27 3.88
N LEU A 39 -10.59 -5.90 2.61
CA LEU A 39 -11.16 -6.79 1.59
C LEU A 39 -10.26 -7.99 1.30
N LEU A 40 -8.93 -7.78 1.29
CA LEU A 40 -7.95 -8.84 1.13
C LEU A 40 -8.01 -9.85 2.29
N LEU A 41 -8.04 -9.35 3.53
CA LEU A 41 -8.19 -10.17 4.74
C LEU A 41 -9.49 -10.98 4.71
N LYS A 42 -10.60 -10.36 4.28
CA LYS A 42 -11.90 -11.02 4.15
C LYS A 42 -11.87 -12.12 3.07
N SER A 43 -11.36 -11.81 1.89
CA SER A 43 -11.28 -12.76 0.76
C SER A 43 -10.47 -14.02 1.10
N GLN A 44 -9.44 -13.90 1.93
CA GLN A 44 -8.63 -15.05 2.36
C GLN A 44 -9.36 -15.91 3.40
N ALA A 45 -10.10 -15.29 4.32
CA ALA A 45 -10.95 -16.01 5.27
C ALA A 45 -12.02 -16.85 4.55
N ASP A 46 -12.66 -16.29 3.53
CA ASP A 46 -13.71 -16.97 2.77
C ASP A 46 -13.15 -18.15 1.94
N THR A 47 -11.99 -17.96 1.31
CA THR A 47 -11.33 -19.02 0.51
C THR A 47 -10.95 -20.23 1.37
N PHE A 48 -10.52 -19.98 2.61
CA PHE A 48 -10.20 -21.02 3.57
C PHE A 48 -11.43 -21.85 3.97
N GLN A 49 -12.59 -21.20 4.19
CA GLN A 49 -13.83 -21.89 4.54
C GLN A 49 -14.30 -22.83 3.42
N VAL A 50 -14.23 -22.39 2.15
CA VAL A 50 -14.60 -23.21 0.99
C VAL A 50 -13.73 -24.46 0.88
N HIS A 51 -12.40 -24.32 0.96
CA HIS A 51 -11.50 -25.47 0.88
C HIS A 51 -11.69 -26.43 2.06
N SER A 52 -12.00 -25.91 3.25
CA SER A 52 -12.28 -26.75 4.41
C SER A 52 -13.55 -27.58 4.20
N ALA A 53 -14.63 -26.99 3.67
CA ALA A 53 -15.91 -27.66 3.42
C ALA A 53 -15.77 -28.88 2.51
N ASP A 54 -14.91 -28.80 1.49
CA ASP A 54 -14.67 -29.88 0.53
C ASP A 54 -13.68 -30.94 1.03
N THR A 55 -12.83 -30.62 2.02
CA THR A 55 -11.80 -31.53 2.57
C THR A 55 -12.23 -32.32 3.80
N TRP A 56 -13.41 -32.06 4.39
CA TRP A 56 -13.94 -32.84 5.52
C TRP A 56 -14.19 -34.33 5.24
N LYS A 57 -13.97 -34.81 4.00
CA LYS A 57 -14.00 -36.24 3.69
C LYS A 57 -12.66 -36.97 3.85
N VAL A 58 -11.52 -36.31 4.07
CA VAL A 58 -10.22 -37.02 4.11
C VAL A 58 -9.27 -36.49 5.19
N THR A 59 -9.03 -37.37 6.17
CA THR A 59 -7.88 -37.50 7.10
C THR A 59 -7.70 -36.56 8.30
N SER A 60 -7.86 -37.18 9.48
CA SER A 60 -7.05 -37.10 10.71
C SER A 60 -6.04 -35.96 10.87
N GLY A 61 -6.33 -35.09 11.85
CA GLY A 61 -5.38 -34.82 12.93
C GLY A 61 -4.51 -33.57 12.86
N TYR A 62 -4.41 -32.85 11.73
CA TYR A 62 -3.61 -31.63 11.64
C TYR A 62 -4.38 -30.49 10.95
N ILE A 63 -4.85 -29.52 11.74
CA ILE A 63 -5.41 -28.27 11.23
C ILE A 63 -4.23 -27.42 10.73
N LEU A 64 -3.99 -27.41 9.42
CA LEU A 64 -3.03 -26.50 8.80
C LEU A 64 -3.50 -25.06 9.01
N SER A 65 -2.75 -24.29 9.81
CA SER A 65 -2.95 -22.84 9.89
C SER A 65 -2.79 -22.23 8.49
N PRO A 66 -3.75 -21.42 8.00
CA PRO A 66 -3.61 -20.78 6.71
C PRO A 66 -2.31 -19.97 6.64
N SER A 67 -1.58 -20.14 5.53
CA SER A 67 -0.36 -19.38 5.25
C SER A 67 -0.69 -17.89 5.18
N ARG A 68 0.04 -17.06 5.93
CA ARG A 68 -0.14 -15.58 5.92
C ARG A 68 0.52 -14.92 4.70
N TRP A 69 1.37 -15.65 3.98
CA TRP A 69 2.17 -15.13 2.86
C TRP A 69 1.34 -14.49 1.73
N PRO A 70 0.19 -15.07 1.29
CA PRO A 70 -0.63 -14.44 0.25
C PRO A 70 -1.16 -13.05 0.65
N ILE A 71 -1.44 -12.84 1.94
CA ILE A 71 -1.91 -11.54 2.45
C ILE A 71 -0.77 -10.52 2.42
N VAL A 72 0.44 -10.93 2.83
CA VAL A 72 1.63 -10.08 2.80
C VAL A 72 1.96 -9.69 1.36
N TYR A 73 2.01 -10.64 0.43
CA TYR A 73 2.23 -10.36 -0.98
C TYR A 73 1.15 -9.45 -1.58
N GLY A 74 -0.12 -9.68 -1.22
CA GLY A 74 -1.21 -8.81 -1.65
C GLY A 74 -1.08 -7.38 -1.13
N SER A 75 -0.63 -7.18 0.12
CA SER A 75 -0.38 -5.86 0.70
C SER A 75 0.81 -5.14 0.04
N ILE A 76 1.90 -5.86 -0.25
CA ILE A 76 3.03 -5.33 -1.01
C ILE A 76 2.58 -4.90 -2.41
N LEU A 77 1.80 -5.75 -3.08
CA LEU A 77 1.27 -5.45 -4.42
C LEU A 77 0.35 -4.23 -4.41
N ILE A 78 -0.51 -4.07 -3.39
CA ILE A 78 -1.34 -2.86 -3.22
C ILE A 78 -0.46 -1.62 -3.12
N GLY A 79 0.57 -1.63 -2.26
CA GLY A 79 1.48 -0.50 -2.09
C GLY A 79 2.24 -0.17 -3.38
N PHE A 80 2.75 -1.20 -4.07
CA PHE A 80 3.44 -1.05 -5.36
C PHE A 80 2.54 -0.40 -6.42
N LEU A 81 1.32 -0.90 -6.59
CA LEU A 81 0.38 -0.39 -7.59
C LEU A 81 -0.07 1.04 -7.27
N PHE A 82 -0.24 1.37 -5.99
CA PHE A 82 -0.52 2.75 -5.57
C PHE A 82 0.60 3.70 -6.00
N ALA A 83 1.86 3.37 -5.68
CA ALA A 83 3.01 4.22 -6.04
C ALA A 83 3.23 4.32 -7.55
N LEU A 84 2.99 3.23 -8.29
CA LEU A 84 3.08 3.21 -9.74
C LEU A 84 2.05 4.16 -10.36
N SER A 85 0.79 4.04 -9.95
CA SER A 85 -0.30 4.87 -10.47
C SER A 85 -0.16 6.33 -10.06
N GLU A 86 0.29 6.61 -8.84
CA GLU A 86 0.65 7.97 -8.43
C GLU A 86 1.74 8.54 -9.35
N THR A 87 2.83 7.80 -9.57
CA THR A 87 3.92 8.24 -10.47
C THR A 87 3.40 8.55 -11.88
N ILE A 88 2.49 7.73 -12.42
CA ILE A 88 1.86 7.96 -13.73
C ILE A 88 1.08 9.28 -13.73
N LEU A 89 0.30 9.57 -12.69
CA LEU A 89 -0.41 10.84 -12.56
C LEU A 89 0.55 12.03 -12.56
N TYR A 90 1.68 11.90 -11.88
CA TYR A 90 2.71 12.95 -11.88
C TYR A 90 3.37 13.13 -13.25
N MET A 91 3.41 12.13 -14.14
CA MET A 91 3.93 12.30 -15.51
C MET A 91 3.26 13.43 -16.27
N PHE A 92 1.99 13.72 -15.96
CA PHE A 92 1.24 14.81 -16.59
C PHE A 92 1.59 16.20 -16.05
N ASN A 93 2.40 16.28 -14.99
CA ASN A 93 2.66 17.52 -14.24
C ASN A 93 4.16 17.87 -14.07
N ILE A 94 5.11 17.09 -14.59
CA ILE A 94 6.55 17.36 -14.42
C ILE A 94 7.33 17.48 -15.73
N ASN A 95 8.33 18.36 -15.73
CA ASN A 95 9.28 18.56 -16.83
C ASN A 95 10.44 17.55 -16.76
N GLY A 96 10.20 16.31 -17.20
CA GLY A 96 11.27 15.40 -17.64
C GLY A 96 11.35 14.02 -16.95
N PRO A 97 11.83 12.99 -17.67
CA PRO A 97 11.74 11.58 -17.25
C PRO A 97 12.62 11.19 -16.06
N GLN A 98 13.74 11.88 -15.85
CA GLN A 98 14.66 11.60 -14.74
C GLN A 98 14.00 11.85 -13.37
N THR A 99 13.15 12.87 -13.30
CA THR A 99 12.41 13.21 -12.08
C THR A 99 11.36 12.14 -11.74
N LEU A 100 10.79 11.46 -12.73
CA LEU A 100 9.79 10.42 -12.55
C LEU A 100 10.37 9.14 -11.96
N PHE A 101 11.51 8.69 -12.46
CA PHE A 101 12.16 7.49 -11.92
C PHE A 101 12.57 7.69 -10.46
N LEU A 102 13.16 8.84 -10.14
CA LEU A 102 13.53 9.17 -8.77
C LEU A 102 12.30 9.24 -7.86
N ARG A 103 11.24 9.89 -8.33
CA ARG A 103 9.98 9.97 -7.58
C ARG A 103 9.43 8.58 -7.29
N PHE A 104 9.33 7.72 -8.30
CA PHE A 104 8.88 6.35 -8.12
C PHE A 104 9.77 5.56 -7.14
N ALA A 105 11.09 5.67 -7.28
CA ALA A 105 12.04 4.99 -6.42
C ALA A 105 11.90 5.39 -4.94
N LEU A 106 11.51 6.64 -4.68
CA LEU A 106 11.30 7.13 -3.32
C LEU A 106 9.87 6.86 -2.82
N THR A 107 8.84 7.00 -3.65
CA THR A 107 7.43 6.84 -3.23
C THR A 107 7.06 5.37 -3.06
N MET A 108 7.58 4.48 -3.93
CA MET A 108 7.28 3.04 -3.86
C MET A 108 7.59 2.42 -2.49
N PRO A 109 8.78 2.59 -1.89
CA PRO A 109 9.05 2.11 -0.54
C PRO A 109 8.06 2.65 0.49
N MET A 110 7.71 3.94 0.42
CA MET A 110 6.76 4.55 1.34
C MET A 110 5.39 3.87 1.26
N HIS A 111 4.80 3.74 0.05
CA HIS A 111 3.49 3.10 -0.10
C HIS A 111 3.47 1.63 0.30
N ILE A 112 4.57 0.89 0.06
CA ILE A 112 4.71 -0.49 0.52
C ILE A 112 4.76 -0.52 2.05
N ILE A 113 5.57 0.34 2.68
CA ILE A 113 5.69 0.42 4.14
C ILE A 113 4.34 0.77 4.77
N THR A 114 3.62 1.77 4.27
CA THR A 114 2.33 2.15 4.86
C THR A 114 1.29 1.04 4.72
N SER A 115 1.25 0.35 3.57
CA SER A 115 0.40 -0.82 3.36
C SER A 115 0.72 -1.95 4.35
N LEU A 116 2.01 -2.22 4.57
CA LEU A 116 2.47 -3.23 5.52
C LEU A 116 2.20 -2.85 6.98
N VAL A 117 2.29 -1.57 7.34
CA VAL A 117 1.95 -1.07 8.69
C VAL A 117 0.45 -1.28 8.97
N ILE A 118 -0.41 -0.94 8.01
CA ILE A 118 -1.85 -1.17 8.12
C ILE A 118 -2.14 -2.67 8.28
N LEU A 119 -1.53 -3.50 7.43
CA LEU A 119 -1.68 -4.95 7.51
C LEU A 119 -1.19 -5.50 8.85
N GLY A 120 0.01 -5.12 9.29
CA GLY A 120 0.65 -5.63 10.49
C GLY A 120 -0.21 -5.41 11.72
N LEU A 121 -0.76 -4.22 11.89
CA LEU A 121 -1.67 -3.93 13.00
C LEU A 121 -3.00 -4.67 12.87
N ALA A 122 -3.57 -4.76 11.66
CA ALA A 122 -4.79 -5.53 11.41
C ALA A 122 -4.63 -7.04 11.70
N LEU A 123 -3.43 -7.60 11.49
CA LEU A 123 -3.10 -9.00 11.81
C LEU A 123 -2.96 -9.26 13.31
N ILE A 124 -2.53 -8.27 14.09
CA ILE A 124 -2.50 -8.37 15.56
C ILE A 124 -3.93 -8.40 16.08
N ASN A 125 -4.76 -7.43 15.65
CA ASN A 125 -6.18 -7.40 15.97
C ASN A 125 -6.89 -6.51 14.95
N LYS A 126 -7.98 -7.01 14.37
CA LYS A 126 -8.76 -6.33 13.32
C LYS A 126 -9.21 -4.91 13.74
N LYS A 127 -9.44 -4.67 15.04
CA LYS A 127 -9.79 -3.34 15.56
C LYS A 127 -8.63 -2.34 15.51
N LEU A 128 -7.39 -2.81 15.50
CA LEU A 128 -6.20 -1.95 15.42
C LEU A 128 -5.92 -1.44 14.00
N ILE A 129 -6.72 -1.83 13.00
CA ILE A 129 -6.60 -1.29 11.65
C ILE A 129 -6.72 0.25 11.64
N PHE A 130 -7.54 0.81 12.53
CA PHE A 130 -7.64 2.26 12.69
C PHE A 130 -6.31 2.88 13.15
N MET A 131 -5.62 2.26 14.11
CA MET A 131 -4.27 2.70 14.48
C MET A 131 -3.27 2.51 13.33
N GLY A 132 -3.46 1.47 12.51
CA GLY A 132 -2.70 1.27 11.28
C GLY A 132 -2.85 2.41 10.28
N ILE A 133 -4.08 2.89 10.07
CA ILE A 133 -4.36 4.06 9.23
C ILE A 133 -3.66 5.30 9.78
N VAL A 134 -3.78 5.57 11.08
CA VAL A 134 -3.16 6.75 11.71
C VAL A 134 -1.63 6.69 11.59
N ALA A 135 -1.02 5.54 11.87
CA ALA A 135 0.43 5.35 11.75
C ALA A 135 0.90 5.50 10.30
N ALA A 136 0.20 4.88 9.34
CA ALA A 136 0.45 5.00 7.92
C ALA A 136 0.36 6.45 7.44
N ALA A 137 -0.70 7.16 7.82
CA ALA A 137 -0.91 8.56 7.44
C ALA A 137 0.19 9.46 8.02
N THR A 138 0.65 9.17 9.24
CA THR A 138 1.76 9.86 9.88
C THR A 138 3.07 9.65 9.13
N ILE A 139 3.38 8.39 8.76
CA ILE A 139 4.57 8.06 7.95
C ILE A 139 4.52 8.78 6.61
N HIS A 140 3.38 8.72 5.92
CA HIS A 140 3.19 9.37 4.63
C HIS A 140 3.34 10.89 4.76
N TYR A 141 2.72 11.51 5.76
CA TYR A 141 2.86 12.95 6.03
C TYR A 141 4.33 13.38 6.20
N TYR A 142 5.08 12.68 7.07
CA TYR A 142 6.50 13.01 7.30
C TYR A 142 7.37 12.75 6.07
N TYR A 143 7.04 11.71 5.29
CA TYR A 143 7.71 11.47 4.02
C TYR A 143 7.50 12.65 3.05
N ASN A 144 6.26 13.13 2.89
CA ASN A 144 5.96 14.28 2.04
C ASN A 144 6.67 15.55 2.54
N LEU A 145 6.75 15.75 3.86
CA LEU A 145 7.50 16.85 4.44
C LEU A 145 9.02 16.75 4.15
N ALA A 146 9.60 15.55 4.25
CA ALA A 146 11.01 15.32 3.96
C ALA A 146 11.35 15.54 2.47
N VAL A 147 10.45 15.15 1.57
CA VAL A 147 10.58 15.41 0.13
C VAL A 147 10.43 16.92 -0.17
N ALA A 148 9.42 17.58 0.41
CA ALA A 148 9.12 18.99 0.16
C ALA A 148 10.19 19.94 0.72
N SER A 149 10.79 19.60 1.87
CA SER A 149 11.86 20.41 2.49
C SER A 149 13.22 20.27 1.81
N GLY A 150 13.34 19.45 0.76
CA GLY A 150 14.63 19.11 0.17
C GLY A 150 15.53 18.32 1.13
N GLY A 151 14.99 17.77 2.23
CA GLY A 151 15.73 16.93 3.18
C GLY A 151 16.23 15.63 2.54
N LEU A 152 15.55 15.17 1.49
CA LEU A 152 16.06 14.23 0.50
C LEU A 152 16.60 15.00 -0.69
N ASP A 153 17.65 15.80 -0.49
CA ASP A 153 18.43 16.42 -1.56
C ASP A 153 19.17 15.29 -2.29
N PHE A 154 18.43 14.45 -2.99
CA PHE A 154 18.92 13.23 -3.61
C PHE A 154 19.94 13.56 -4.70
N ILE A 155 19.90 14.78 -5.24
CA ILE A 155 20.96 15.33 -6.09
C ILE A 155 22.28 15.42 -5.32
N LYS A 156 22.27 15.88 -4.05
CA LYS A 156 23.48 15.83 -3.20
C LYS A 156 23.89 14.40 -2.88
N PHE A 157 22.95 13.49 -2.63
CA PHE A 157 23.25 12.07 -2.38
C PHE A 157 23.85 11.36 -3.61
N ILE A 158 23.25 11.53 -4.80
CA ILE A 158 23.81 11.03 -6.07
C ILE A 158 25.19 11.64 -6.30
N ASN A 159 25.35 12.96 -6.12
CA ASN A 159 26.65 13.62 -6.29
C ASN A 159 27.69 13.17 -5.25
N LEU A 160 27.26 12.66 -4.09
CA LEU A 160 28.13 12.09 -3.07
C LEU A 160 28.53 10.64 -3.39
N VAL A 161 27.61 9.85 -3.94
CA VAL A 161 27.85 8.44 -4.32
C VAL A 161 28.57 8.31 -5.67
N ALA A 162 28.44 9.30 -6.56
CA ALA A 162 29.09 9.33 -7.88
C ALA A 162 30.53 9.91 -7.86
N ARG A 163 31.09 10.17 -6.68
CA ARG A 163 32.50 10.55 -6.47
C ARG A 163 33.26 9.39 -5.86
#